data_AF-A0A1B7WLM8-F1
#
_entry.id   AF-A0A1B7WLM8-F1
#
_cell.length_a   1.000
_cell.length_b   1.000
_cell.length_c   1.000
_cell.angle_alpha   90.00
_cell.angle_beta   90.00
_cell.angle_gamma   90.00
#
_symmetry.space_group_name_H-M   'P 1'
#
loop_
_entity.id
_entity.type
_entity.pdbx_description
1 polymer ?
#
loop_
_entity_poly.entity_id
_entity_poly.type
_entity_poly.pdbx_seq_one_letter_code
_entity_poly.pdbx_strand_id
1 'polypeptide(L)'
;GETIPLFGFLNSITPKADKAQTIDLTLKIVAELVAFCQINGIPGNSIGDFVASLGEYAGESLIRMVALICVDGLIPLGPDFIDKSLSMLSRMNPQELQQNSTFSIIQDKIPGSSISGKIDFIGNSVDSVKGWMNGIVTANALTAQGVLKHCKGFIDFADDKLDYVAAFLDMSTNYYEHTGTQTLARRLIERALAEI
;
A
#
# COMPACT_ATOMS: atom_id res chain seq x y z
N GLY A 1 26.80 12.98 21.29
CA GLY A 1 25.82 13.02 20.19
C GLY A 1 24.65 12.16 20.57
N GLU A 2 23.49 12.75 20.79
CA GLU A 2 22.29 12.00 21.19
C GLU A 2 21.79 11.14 20.03
N THR A 3 21.64 9.85 20.31
CA THR A 3 20.91 8.89 19.48
C THR A 3 19.43 9.23 19.60
N ILE A 4 18.84 9.83 18.56
CA ILE A 4 17.39 9.97 18.46
C ILE A 4 16.81 8.55 18.50
N PRO A 5 15.98 8.21 19.48
CA PRO A 5 15.42 6.87 19.57
C PRO A 5 14.31 6.78 18.51
N LEU A 6 14.66 6.41 17.28
CA LEU A 6 13.68 6.01 16.25
C LEU A 6 12.73 4.93 16.81
N PHE A 7 13.23 4.10 17.73
CA PHE A 7 12.44 3.13 18.50
C PHE A 7 11.38 3.74 19.42
N GLY A 8 11.55 4.99 19.89
CA GLY A 8 10.55 5.72 20.68
C GLY A 8 9.39 6.24 19.83
N PHE A 9 9.65 6.61 18.58
CA PHE A 9 8.62 6.96 17.60
C PHE A 9 7.80 5.71 17.20
N LEU A 10 8.46 4.55 17.06
CA LEU A 10 7.81 3.25 16.82
C LEU A 10 7.02 2.74 18.04
N ASN A 11 7.45 3.05 19.26
CA ASN A 11 6.74 2.64 20.49
C ASN A 11 5.55 3.55 20.84
N SER A 12 5.34 4.66 20.13
CA SER A 12 4.19 5.56 20.31
C SER A 12 3.01 5.21 19.39
N ILE A 13 2.89 3.95 19.00
CA ILE A 13 1.73 3.41 18.30
C ILE A 13 0.65 3.11 19.37
N THR A 14 -0.15 4.13 19.64
CA THR A 14 -1.45 3.96 20.28
C THR A 14 -2.37 3.12 19.36
N PRO A 15 -3.43 2.47 19.88
CA PRO A 15 -4.40 1.73 19.05
C PRO A 15 -5.00 2.53 17.87
N LYS A 16 -4.91 3.87 17.92
CA LYS A 16 -5.29 4.78 16.83
C LYS A 16 -4.34 4.73 15.64
N ALA A 17 -3.04 4.51 15.86
CA ALA A 17 -2.03 4.42 14.81
C ALA A 17 -2.18 3.12 14.02
N ASP A 18 -2.31 1.96 14.68
CA ASP A 18 -2.56 0.68 14.00
C ASP A 18 -3.81 0.71 13.12
N LYS A 19 -4.89 1.33 13.63
CA LYS A 19 -6.12 1.51 12.86
C LYS A 19 -5.90 2.38 11.63
N ALA A 20 -5.25 3.54 11.78
CA ALA A 20 -4.97 4.44 10.67
C ALA A 20 -4.10 3.77 9.60
N GLN A 21 -3.03 3.10 10.00
CA GLN A 21 -2.11 2.38 9.11
C GLN A 21 -2.81 1.24 8.38
N THR A 22 -3.67 0.49 9.08
CA THR A 22 -4.48 -0.55 8.46
C THR A 22 -5.47 0.01 7.42
N ILE A 23 -6.16 1.12 7.73
CA ILE A 23 -7.06 1.77 6.77
C ILE A 23 -6.25 2.23 5.56
N ASP A 24 -5.11 2.87 5.77
CA ASP A 24 -4.27 3.37 4.68
C ASP A 24 -3.79 2.23 3.76
N LEU A 25 -3.20 1.17 4.32
CA LEU A 25 -2.78 -0.02 3.59
C LEU A 25 -3.92 -0.62 2.76
N THR A 26 -5.09 -0.83 3.36
CA THR A 26 -6.22 -1.49 2.70
C THR A 26 -6.83 -0.61 1.60
N LEU A 27 -6.87 0.71 1.79
CA LEU A 27 -7.28 1.66 0.76
C LEU A 27 -6.26 1.74 -0.39
N LYS A 28 -4.96 1.68 -0.11
CA LYS A 28 -3.91 1.63 -1.14
C LYS A 28 -3.98 0.38 -2.01
N ILE A 29 -4.31 -0.78 -1.43
CA ILE A 29 -4.58 -2.02 -2.19
C ILE A 29 -5.78 -1.83 -3.12
N VAL A 30 -6.88 -1.28 -2.60
CA VAL A 30 -8.09 -1.05 -3.39
C VAL A 30 -7.90 0.02 -4.45
N ALA A 31 -7.13 1.06 -4.15
CA ALA A 31 -6.77 2.09 -5.12
C ALA A 31 -6.00 1.48 -6.29
N GLU A 32 -5.04 0.59 -6.02
CA GLU A 32 -4.30 -0.12 -7.08
C GLU A 32 -5.24 -0.98 -7.94
N LEU A 33 -6.12 -1.75 -7.31
CA LEU A 33 -7.09 -2.60 -8.01
C LEU A 33 -8.02 -1.76 -8.91
N VAL A 34 -8.62 -0.70 -8.35
CA VAL A 34 -9.55 0.16 -9.09
C VAL A 34 -8.82 0.90 -10.22
N ALA A 35 -7.60 1.38 -9.97
CA ALA A 35 -6.77 2.00 -10.99
C ALA A 35 -6.41 1.01 -12.11
N PHE A 36 -6.04 -0.22 -11.76
CA PHE A 36 -5.82 -1.30 -12.72
C PHE A 36 -7.05 -1.51 -13.60
N CYS A 37 -8.25 -1.61 -13.01
CA CYS A 37 -9.47 -1.79 -13.77
C CYS A 37 -9.74 -0.61 -14.73
N GLN A 38 -9.61 0.62 -14.25
CA GLN A 38 -9.81 1.83 -15.04
C GLN A 38 -8.81 1.95 -16.18
N ILE A 39 -7.53 1.69 -15.90
CA ILE A 39 -6.46 1.72 -16.90
C ILE A 39 -6.75 0.69 -17.98
N ASN A 40 -7.25 -0.51 -17.65
CA ASN A 40 -7.50 -1.56 -18.63
C ASN A 40 -8.90 -1.51 -19.26
N GLY A 41 -9.74 -0.54 -18.88
CA GLY A 41 -11.10 -0.41 -19.43
C GLY A 41 -12.05 -1.54 -19.02
N ILE A 42 -11.76 -2.23 -17.90
CA ILE A 42 -12.59 -3.31 -17.36
C ILE A 42 -13.42 -2.83 -16.17
N PRO A 43 -14.52 -3.52 -15.80
CA PRO A 43 -15.33 -3.14 -14.66
C PRO A 43 -14.52 -3.03 -13.36
N GLY A 44 -14.76 -1.98 -12.57
CA GLY A 44 -14.00 -1.65 -11.35
C GLY A 44 -14.03 -2.69 -10.24
N ASN A 45 -14.84 -3.74 -10.38
CA ASN A 45 -14.97 -4.85 -9.44
C ASN A 45 -14.28 -6.15 -9.92
N SER A 46 -13.45 -6.08 -10.96
CA SER A 46 -12.77 -7.24 -11.56
C SER A 46 -11.55 -7.69 -10.74
N ILE A 47 -11.81 -8.17 -9.51
CA ILE A 47 -10.76 -8.60 -8.56
C ILE A 47 -9.89 -9.73 -9.17
N GLY A 48 -10.50 -10.69 -9.86
CA GLY A 48 -9.78 -11.83 -10.46
C GLY A 48 -8.77 -11.40 -11.52
N ASP A 49 -9.14 -10.46 -12.40
CA ASP A 49 -8.25 -9.93 -13.43
C ASP A 49 -7.07 -9.18 -12.81
N PHE A 50 -7.33 -8.42 -11.74
CA PHE A 50 -6.28 -7.76 -10.98
C PHE A 50 -5.31 -8.79 -10.37
N VAL A 51 -5.81 -9.80 -9.67
CA VAL A 51 -4.97 -10.86 -9.07
C VAL A 51 -4.13 -11.58 -10.13
N ALA A 52 -4.71 -11.90 -11.29
CA ALA A 52 -3.97 -12.51 -12.39
C ALA A 52 -2.84 -11.59 -12.90
N SER A 53 -3.10 -10.28 -12.97
CA SER A 53 -2.09 -9.32 -13.44
C SER A 53 -0.89 -9.19 -12.51
N LEU A 54 -1.01 -9.48 -11.21
CA LEU A 54 0.08 -9.39 -10.25
C LEU A 54 1.26 -10.32 -10.58
N GLY A 55 1.04 -11.40 -11.33
CA GLY A 55 2.11 -12.26 -11.84
C GLY A 55 2.99 -11.58 -12.88
N GLU A 56 2.45 -10.58 -13.58
CA GLU A 56 3.11 -9.81 -14.63
C GLU A 56 3.57 -8.41 -14.15
N TYR A 57 3.35 -8.09 -12.87
CA TYR A 57 3.81 -6.82 -12.30
C TYR A 57 5.33 -6.73 -12.38
N ALA A 58 5.81 -5.69 -13.06
CA ALA A 58 7.22 -5.35 -13.21
C ALA A 58 7.41 -3.84 -13.12
N GLY A 59 8.66 -3.38 -13.11
CA GLY A 59 8.99 -1.96 -13.14
C GLY A 59 8.32 -1.18 -12.00
N GLU A 60 7.69 -0.06 -12.34
CA GLU A 60 7.07 0.85 -11.38
C GLU A 60 5.90 0.23 -10.60
N SER A 61 5.13 -0.67 -11.22
CA SER A 61 3.99 -1.34 -10.57
C SER A 61 4.48 -2.34 -9.52
N LEU A 62 5.53 -3.10 -9.82
CA LEU A 62 6.14 -4.01 -8.84
C LEU A 62 6.79 -3.22 -7.70
N ILE A 63 7.52 -2.14 -8.01
CA ILE A 63 8.12 -1.26 -6.99
C ILE A 63 7.04 -0.74 -6.04
N ARG A 64 5.91 -0.25 -6.56
CA ARG A 64 4.80 0.24 -5.74
C ARG A 64 4.26 -0.83 -4.80
N MET A 65 3.97 -2.02 -5.32
CA MET A 65 3.39 -3.08 -4.51
C MET A 65 4.36 -3.66 -3.49
N VAL A 66 5.65 -3.75 -3.81
CA VAL A 66 6.69 -4.16 -2.83
C VAL A 66 6.90 -3.08 -1.78
N ALA A 67 6.90 -1.80 -2.16
CA ALA A 67 6.98 -0.69 -1.21
C ALA A 67 5.77 -0.67 -0.28
N LEU A 68 4.57 -0.95 -0.77
CA LEU A 68 3.36 -1.12 0.04
C LEU A 68 3.52 -2.22 1.10
N ILE A 69 3.98 -3.41 0.69
CA ILE A 69 4.24 -4.52 1.63
C ILE A 69 5.25 -4.10 2.70
N CYS A 70 6.34 -3.44 2.30
CA CYS A 70 7.43 -3.09 3.21
C CYS A 70 7.07 -1.94 4.15
N VAL A 71 6.54 -0.85 3.60
CA VAL A 71 6.43 0.47 4.26
C VAL A 71 5.08 0.65 4.93
N ASP A 72 3.99 0.18 4.34
CA ASP A 72 2.64 0.27 4.92
C ASP A 72 2.19 -1.01 5.63
N GLY A 73 2.78 -2.16 5.26
CA GLY A 73 2.54 -3.45 5.91
C GLY A 73 3.55 -3.74 7.03
N LEU A 74 4.72 -4.24 6.65
CA LEU A 74 5.68 -4.86 7.56
C LEU A 74 6.21 -3.90 8.63
N ILE A 75 6.64 -2.69 8.24
CA ILE A 75 7.22 -1.72 9.19
C ILE A 75 6.20 -1.31 10.28
N PRO A 76 5.01 -0.80 9.95
CA PRO A 76 4.07 -0.33 10.97
C PRO A 76 3.27 -1.46 11.65
N LEU A 77 2.86 -2.50 10.91
CA LEU A 77 1.89 -3.49 11.39
C LEU A 77 2.54 -4.85 11.73
N GLY A 78 3.81 -5.06 11.37
CA GLY A 78 4.56 -6.28 11.66
C GLY A 78 4.32 -7.43 10.67
N PRO A 79 4.87 -8.63 10.94
CA PRO A 79 4.83 -9.75 10.00
C PRO A 79 3.41 -10.26 9.69
N ASP A 80 2.47 -10.11 10.64
CA ASP A 80 1.08 -10.55 10.49
C ASP A 80 0.16 -9.45 9.94
N PHE A 81 0.71 -8.43 9.26
CA PHE A 81 -0.04 -7.24 8.83
C PHE A 81 -1.29 -7.56 8.01
N ILE A 82 -1.26 -8.60 7.18
CA ILE A 82 -2.40 -9.00 6.34
C ILE A 82 -3.54 -9.53 7.21
N ASP A 83 -3.24 -10.46 8.12
CA ASP A 83 -4.26 -11.06 8.99
C ASP A 83 -4.80 -10.04 10.00
N LYS A 84 -3.95 -9.14 10.50
CA LYS A 84 -4.37 -7.98 11.30
C LYS A 84 -5.32 -7.09 10.51
N SER A 85 -5.01 -6.81 9.25
CA SER A 85 -5.82 -5.96 8.38
C SER A 85 -7.20 -6.56 8.10
N LEU A 86 -7.26 -7.83 7.73
CA LEU A 86 -8.52 -8.56 7.51
C LEU A 86 -9.35 -8.64 8.79
N SER A 87 -8.71 -8.96 9.92
CA SER A 87 -9.38 -8.99 11.22
C SER A 87 -9.95 -7.63 11.61
N MET A 88 -9.23 -6.55 11.33
CA MET A 88 -9.69 -5.19 11.61
C MET A 88 -10.87 -4.80 10.72
N LEU A 89 -10.76 -5.05 9.40
CA LEU A 89 -11.85 -4.80 8.44
C LEU A 89 -13.13 -5.54 8.82
N SER A 90 -13.03 -6.80 9.24
CA SER A 90 -14.20 -7.61 9.65
C SER A 90 -14.95 -7.05 10.86
N ARG A 91 -14.31 -6.18 11.65
CA ARG A 91 -14.87 -5.53 12.85
C ARG A 91 -15.04 -4.03 12.68
N MET A 92 -14.71 -3.50 11.49
CA MET A 92 -14.71 -2.06 11.23
C MET A 92 -16.14 -1.55 11.18
N ASN A 93 -16.39 -0.46 11.92
CA ASN A 93 -17.64 0.26 11.81
C ASN A 93 -17.60 1.19 10.57
N PRO A 94 -18.62 1.19 9.68
CA PRO A 94 -18.78 2.16 8.59
C PRO A 94 -18.44 3.61 8.91
N GLN A 95 -18.77 4.10 10.12
CA GLN A 95 -18.45 5.49 10.50
C GLN A 95 -16.94 5.76 10.61
N GLU A 96 -16.15 4.75 10.97
CA GLU A 96 -14.69 4.90 11.08
C GLU A 96 -14.04 5.08 9.71
N LEU A 97 -14.56 4.35 8.70
CA LEU A 97 -14.11 4.49 7.33
C LEU A 97 -14.52 5.85 6.73
N GLN A 98 -15.72 6.33 7.03
CA GLN A 98 -16.20 7.66 6.59
C GLN A 98 -15.34 8.82 7.10
N GLN A 99 -14.76 8.69 8.29
CA GLN A 99 -13.91 9.73 8.87
C GLN A 99 -12.51 9.75 8.27
N ASN A 100 -12.14 8.76 7.44
CA ASN A 100 -10.86 8.74 6.77
C ASN A 100 -10.88 9.63 5.51
N SER A 101 -9.92 10.56 5.44
CA SER A 101 -9.80 11.51 4.32
C SER A 101 -9.50 10.82 3.00
N THR A 102 -8.61 9.82 3.00
CA THR A 102 -8.26 9.05 1.80
C THR A 102 -9.48 8.32 1.25
N PHE A 103 -10.25 7.65 2.12
CA PHE A 103 -11.51 7.01 1.72
C PHE A 103 -12.47 8.03 1.12
N SER A 104 -12.62 9.19 1.75
CA SER A 104 -13.53 10.23 1.26
C SER A 104 -13.22 10.68 -0.17
N ILE A 105 -11.94 10.69 -0.56
CA ILE A 105 -11.47 11.05 -1.90
C ILE A 105 -11.79 9.95 -2.92
N ILE A 106 -11.58 8.68 -2.58
CA ILE A 106 -11.67 7.57 -3.55
C ILE A 106 -13.00 6.80 -3.49
N GLN A 107 -13.86 7.06 -2.50
CA GLN A 107 -15.04 6.24 -2.23
C GLN A 107 -15.91 6.04 -3.47
N ASP A 108 -16.11 7.05 -4.31
CA ASP A 108 -16.98 6.97 -5.49
C ASP A 108 -16.44 6.04 -6.58
N LYS A 109 -15.17 5.68 -6.50
CA LYS A 109 -14.53 4.72 -7.40
C LYS A 109 -14.53 3.30 -6.82
N ILE A 110 -14.76 3.14 -5.52
CA ILE A 110 -14.83 1.83 -4.85
C ILE A 110 -16.21 1.20 -5.12
N PRO A 111 -16.27 0.00 -5.73
CA PRO A 111 -17.52 -0.74 -5.88
C PRO A 111 -18.25 -0.99 -4.56
N GLY A 112 -19.58 -0.87 -4.61
CA GLY A 112 -20.46 -1.07 -3.45
C GLY A 112 -21.52 0.02 -3.36
N SER A 113 -22.78 -0.38 -3.14
CA SER A 113 -23.93 0.54 -3.05
C SER A 113 -24.09 1.19 -1.67
N SER A 114 -23.34 0.74 -0.68
CA SER A 114 -23.33 1.26 0.69
C SER A 114 -21.92 1.22 1.25
N ILE A 115 -21.68 1.88 2.38
CA ILE A 115 -20.35 1.87 3.02
C ILE A 115 -19.99 0.49 3.53
N SER A 116 -20.96 -0.26 4.06
CA SER A 116 -20.77 -1.67 4.38
C SER A 116 -20.38 -2.48 3.14
N GLY A 117 -21.06 -2.29 2.01
CA GLY A 117 -20.68 -2.97 0.76
C GLY A 117 -19.30 -2.58 0.24
N LYS A 118 -18.85 -1.34 0.50
CA LYS A 118 -17.48 -0.90 0.19
C LYS A 118 -16.45 -1.53 1.14
N ILE A 119 -16.77 -1.67 2.43
CA ILE A 119 -15.93 -2.42 3.39
C ILE A 119 -15.81 -3.88 2.94
N ASP A 120 -16.90 -4.52 2.54
CA ASP A 120 -16.88 -5.89 2.03
C ASP A 120 -16.01 -6.00 0.78
N PHE A 121 -16.13 -5.05 -0.16
CA PHE A 121 -15.28 -5.00 -1.34
C PHE A 121 -13.80 -4.82 -0.99
N ILE A 122 -13.47 -3.91 -0.05
CA ILE A 122 -12.10 -3.70 0.44
C ILE A 122 -11.56 -5.01 1.06
N GLY A 123 -12.34 -5.66 1.93
CA GLY A 123 -11.97 -6.93 2.56
C GLY A 123 -11.70 -8.02 1.54
N ASN A 124 -12.61 -8.21 0.57
CA ASN A 124 -12.45 -9.19 -0.51
C ASN A 124 -11.21 -8.89 -1.38
N SER A 125 -10.93 -7.61 -1.64
CA SER A 125 -9.76 -7.20 -2.40
C SER A 125 -8.47 -7.57 -1.67
N VAL A 126 -8.37 -7.25 -0.37
CA VAL A 126 -7.20 -7.58 0.46
C VAL A 126 -7.01 -9.08 0.59
N ASP A 127 -8.09 -9.82 0.83
CA ASP A 127 -8.04 -11.28 0.95
C ASP A 127 -7.56 -11.94 -0.35
N SER A 128 -8.02 -11.44 -1.50
CA SER A 128 -7.65 -11.97 -2.81
C SER A 128 -6.15 -11.83 -3.14
N VAL A 129 -5.49 -10.79 -2.64
CA VAL A 129 -4.05 -10.55 -2.88
C VAL A 129 -3.15 -11.07 -1.75
N LYS A 130 -3.73 -11.61 -0.67
CA LYS A 130 -2.99 -12.16 0.49
C LYS A 130 -1.94 -13.17 0.07
N GLY A 131 -2.28 -14.11 -0.83
CA GLY A 131 -1.37 -15.14 -1.30
C GLY A 131 -0.13 -14.54 -1.99
N TRP A 132 -0.34 -13.55 -2.85
CA TRP A 132 0.73 -12.86 -3.57
C TRP A 132 1.64 -12.07 -2.60
N MET A 133 1.07 -11.28 -1.69
CA MET A 133 1.84 -10.51 -0.70
C MET A 133 2.66 -11.41 0.23
N ASN A 134 2.06 -12.48 0.76
CA ASN A 134 2.78 -13.47 1.58
C ASN A 134 3.87 -14.19 0.78
N GLY A 135 3.64 -14.46 -0.50
CA GLY A 135 4.63 -15.00 -1.41
C GLY A 135 5.87 -14.11 -1.50
N ILE A 136 5.69 -12.80 -1.69
CA ILE A 136 6.79 -11.82 -1.71
C ILE A 136 7.55 -11.79 -0.38
N VAL A 137 6.83 -11.73 0.75
CA VAL A 137 7.43 -11.74 2.09
C VAL A 137 8.29 -12.98 2.31
N THR A 138 7.73 -14.15 1.99
CA THR A 138 8.40 -15.45 2.20
C THR A 138 9.59 -15.63 1.27
N ALA A 139 9.41 -15.35 -0.02
CA ALA A 139 10.45 -15.55 -1.04
C ALA A 139 11.70 -14.68 -0.78
N ASN A 140 11.54 -13.53 -0.13
CA ASN A 140 12.62 -12.59 0.14
C ASN A 140 13.02 -12.52 1.63
N ALA A 141 12.47 -13.40 2.47
CA ALA A 141 12.67 -13.41 3.92
C ALA A 141 12.51 -12.01 4.56
N LEU A 142 11.48 -11.27 4.12
CA LEU A 142 11.28 -9.88 4.53
C LEU A 142 10.90 -9.81 6.01
N THR A 143 11.55 -8.88 6.71
CA THR A 143 11.22 -8.52 8.09
C THR A 143 11.26 -7.01 8.24
N ALA A 144 10.47 -6.45 9.15
CA ALA A 144 10.50 -5.00 9.43
C ALA A 144 11.92 -4.51 9.74
N GLN A 145 12.67 -5.28 10.53
CA GLN A 145 14.06 -4.97 10.89
C GLN A 145 15.00 -5.04 9.68
N GLY A 146 14.82 -6.05 8.82
CA GLY A 146 15.58 -6.20 7.58
C GLY A 146 15.35 -5.01 6.63
N VAL A 147 14.10 -4.65 6.39
CA VAL A 147 13.74 -3.48 5.56
C VAL A 147 14.36 -2.21 6.14
N LEU A 148 14.17 -1.94 7.44
CA LEU A 148 14.75 -0.75 8.08
C LEU A 148 16.29 -0.74 8.01
N LYS A 149 16.95 -1.89 8.12
CA LYS A 149 18.41 -2.02 7.98
C LYS A 149 18.86 -1.67 6.56
N HIS A 150 18.15 -2.16 5.54
CA HIS A 150 18.46 -1.84 4.15
C HIS A 150 18.21 -0.37 3.83
N CYS A 151 17.12 0.22 4.32
CA CYS A 151 16.88 1.66 4.22
C CYS A 151 18.03 2.46 4.85
N LYS A 152 18.45 2.10 6.07
CA LYS A 152 19.59 2.74 6.75
C LYS A 152 20.87 2.71 5.91
N GLY A 153 21.16 1.62 5.22
CA GLY A 153 22.36 1.51 4.39
C GLY A 153 22.39 2.46 3.17
N PHE A 154 21.23 2.81 2.60
CA PHE A 154 21.12 3.85 1.56
C PHE A 154 21.16 5.26 2.15
N ILE A 155 20.67 5.38 3.37
CA ILE A 155 20.54 6.61 4.14
C ILE A 155 21.91 7.05 4.69
N ASP A 156 22.79 6.14 5.13
CA ASP A 156 24.15 6.43 5.63
C ASP A 156 25.07 7.19 4.62
N PHE A 157 24.60 7.46 3.40
CA PHE A 157 25.27 8.30 2.39
C PHE A 157 24.84 9.78 2.40
N ALA A 158 23.86 10.18 3.22
CA ALA A 158 23.49 11.57 3.46
C ALA A 158 24.12 12.07 4.78
N ASP A 159 24.68 13.29 4.79
CA ASP A 159 25.51 13.79 5.90
C ASP A 159 24.70 14.18 7.15
N ASP A 160 23.37 14.37 7.06
CA ASP A 160 22.53 14.86 8.17
C ASP A 160 21.38 13.91 8.57
N LYS A 161 21.22 13.71 9.89
CA LYS A 161 20.18 12.84 10.48
C LYS A 161 18.74 13.27 10.20
N LEU A 162 18.53 14.55 9.89
CA LEU A 162 17.21 15.07 9.51
C LEU A 162 16.85 14.67 8.08
N ASP A 163 17.84 14.56 7.18
CA ASP A 163 17.65 14.10 5.81
C ASP A 163 17.25 12.62 5.78
N TYR A 164 17.68 11.83 6.77
CA TYR A 164 17.28 10.43 6.94
C TYR A 164 15.79 10.28 7.23
N VAL A 165 15.28 11.12 8.10
CA VAL A 165 13.86 11.15 8.47
C VAL A 165 13.05 11.70 7.30
N ALA A 166 13.55 12.74 6.62
CA ALA A 166 12.90 13.32 5.45
C ALA A 166 12.82 12.34 4.27
N ALA A 167 13.91 11.61 3.94
CA ALA A 167 13.92 10.64 2.86
C ALA A 167 13.05 9.41 3.15
N PHE A 168 13.05 8.93 4.40
CA PHE A 168 12.13 7.86 4.81
C PHE A 168 10.67 8.32 4.79
N LEU A 169 10.40 9.54 5.27
CA LEU A 169 9.06 10.13 5.22
C LEU A 169 8.60 10.30 3.77
N ASP A 170 9.42 10.89 2.90
CA ASP A 170 9.10 11.09 1.49
C ASP A 170 8.86 9.75 0.77
N MET A 171 9.73 8.76 0.99
CA MET A 171 9.52 7.40 0.50
C MET A 171 8.21 6.81 1.03
N SER A 172 7.85 7.04 2.28
CA SER A 172 6.59 6.54 2.87
C SER A 172 5.34 7.29 2.39
N THR A 173 5.48 8.55 1.98
CA THR A 173 4.34 9.39 1.60
C THR A 173 4.11 9.50 0.09
N ASN A 174 5.15 9.35 -0.73
CA ASN A 174 5.11 9.81 -2.12
C ASN A 174 5.33 8.72 -3.18
N TYR A 175 5.71 7.51 -2.77
CA TYR A 175 6.01 6.44 -3.72
C TYR A 175 4.80 6.03 -4.59
N TYR A 176 3.58 6.09 -4.05
CA TYR A 176 2.34 5.86 -4.82
C TYR A 176 2.14 6.90 -5.92
N GLU A 177 2.41 8.17 -5.64
CA GLU A 177 2.25 9.26 -6.62
C GLU A 177 3.26 9.12 -7.76
N HIS A 178 4.54 8.92 -7.43
CA HIS A 178 5.60 8.78 -8.43
C HIS A 178 5.39 7.55 -9.32
N THR A 179 5.24 6.38 -8.70
CA THR A 179 5.05 5.14 -9.46
C THR A 179 3.71 5.14 -10.20
N GLY A 180 2.65 5.72 -9.62
CA GLY A 180 1.35 5.88 -10.26
C GLY A 180 1.42 6.75 -11.52
N THR A 181 2.12 7.88 -11.44
CA THR A 181 2.37 8.76 -12.59
C THR A 181 3.15 8.02 -13.68
N GLN A 182 4.18 7.25 -13.31
CA GLN A 182 4.95 6.43 -14.25
C GLN A 182 4.08 5.38 -14.94
N THR A 183 3.21 4.67 -14.21
CA THR A 183 2.28 3.69 -14.80
C THR A 183 1.35 4.35 -15.81
N LEU A 184 0.75 5.49 -15.47
CA LEU A 184 -0.13 6.20 -16.40
C LEU A 184 0.62 6.69 -17.64
N ALA A 185 1.80 7.28 -17.46
CA ALA A 185 2.63 7.74 -18.58
C ALA A 185 3.00 6.59 -19.53
N ARG A 186 3.47 5.46 -18.97
CA ARG A 186 3.80 4.26 -19.75
C ARG A 186 2.58 3.76 -20.53
N ARG A 187 1.42 3.65 -19.89
CA ARG A 187 0.20 3.16 -20.52
C ARG A 187 -0.32 4.08 -21.63
N LEU A 188 -0.21 5.39 -21.47
CA LEU A 188 -0.55 6.34 -22.52
C LEU A 188 0.37 6.20 -23.74
N ILE A 189 1.68 6.01 -23.52
CA ILE A 189 2.65 5.78 -24.61
C ILE A 189 2.37 4.45 -25.32
N GLU A 190 2.18 3.36 -24.57
CA GLU A 190 1.89 2.04 -25.13
C GLU A 190 0.62 2.04 -25.98
N ARG A 191 -0.44 2.71 -25.50
CA ARG A 191 -1.69 2.87 -26.25
C ARG A 191 -1.51 3.69 -27.52
N ALA A 192 -0.85 4.84 -27.42
CA ALA A 192 -0.58 5.69 -28.58
C ALA A 192 0.22 4.95 -29.66
N LEU A 193 1.17 4.09 -29.26
CA LEU A 193 1.91 3.25 -30.19
C LEU A 193 1.05 2.14 -30.82
N ALA A 194 0.11 1.55 -30.08
CA ALA A 194 -0.78 0.50 -30.58
C ALA A 194 -1.89 1.02 -31.51
N GLU A 195 -2.15 2.33 -31.50
CA GLU A 195 -3.15 3.01 -32.33
C GLU A 195 -2.58 3.50 -33.70
N ILE A 196 -1.27 3.37 -33.94
CA ILE A 196 -0.57 3.74 -35.19
C ILE A 196 -0.35 2.49 -36.05
#